data_AF-A7GPT5-F1
#
_entry.id   AF-A7GPT5-F1
#
_cell.length_a   1.000
_cell.length_b   1.000
_cell.length_c   1.000
_cell.angle_alpha   90.00
_cell.angle_beta   90.00
_cell.angle_gamma   90.00
#
_symmetry.space_group_name_H-M   'P 1'
#
loop_
_entity.id
_entity.type
_entity.pdbx_description
1 polymer ?
#
loop_
_entity_poly.entity_id
_entity_poly.type
_entity_poly.pdbx_seq_one_letter_code
_entity_poly.pdbx_strand_id
1 'polypeptide(L)'
;MNLQYIIQNMNQYIESEGLKRKRLAKRLGMSESNFSDYLNGKRMNGIYDFAAHLAEALGHEHTFFMEDAFHYVSEKQEEHAFLFSAGEMLSESGEEGLHQLTKLCDLIEIYSRGESHA
;
A
#
# COMPACT_ATOMS: atom_id res chain seq x y z
N MET A 1 -9.08 3.46 25.24
CA MET A 1 -8.32 3.61 23.98
C MET A 1 -9.06 4.59 23.08
N ASN A 2 -8.40 5.65 22.61
CA ASN A 2 -9.02 6.65 21.75
C ASN A 2 -8.94 6.19 20.28
N LEU A 3 -10.04 5.78 19.66
CA LEU A 3 -10.07 5.25 18.28
C LEU A 3 -9.39 6.16 17.24
N GLN A 4 -9.23 7.45 17.55
CA GLN A 4 -8.45 8.38 16.74
C GLN A 4 -6.99 7.97 16.53
N TYR A 5 -6.33 7.31 17.50
CA TYR A 5 -4.92 6.94 17.33
C TYR A 5 -4.75 5.89 16.22
N ILE A 6 -5.69 4.92 16.09
CA ILE A 6 -5.65 3.90 15.03
C ILE A 6 -5.76 4.57 13.66
N ILE A 7 -6.65 5.55 13.53
CA ILE A 7 -6.81 6.32 12.29
C ILE A 7 -5.54 7.12 11.97
N GLN A 8 -4.91 7.71 12.98
CA GLN A 8 -3.64 8.40 12.82
C GLN A 8 -2.54 7.45 12.35
N ASN A 9 -2.40 6.27 12.97
CA ASN A 9 -1.43 5.25 12.60
C ASN A 9 -1.60 4.79 11.15
N MET A 10 -2.83 4.50 10.73
CA MET A 10 -3.13 4.12 9.35
C MET A 10 -2.78 5.24 8.36
N ASN A 11 -3.17 6.48 8.63
CA ASN A 11 -2.86 7.60 7.74
C ASN A 11 -1.35 7.86 7.66
N GLN A 12 -0.65 7.84 8.78
CA GLN A 12 0.80 8.01 8.84
C GLN A 12 1.50 6.95 7.99
N TYR A 13 1.14 5.68 8.14
CA TYR A 13 1.70 4.60 7.34
C TYR A 13 1.44 4.79 5.85
N ILE A 14 0.18 5.01 5.45
CA ILE A 14 -0.22 5.17 4.04
C ILE A 14 0.53 6.33 3.38
N GLU A 15 0.67 7.46 4.06
CA GLU A 15 1.36 8.64 3.55
C GLU A 15 2.88 8.42 3.46
N SER A 16 3.45 7.79 4.47
CA SER A 16 4.87 7.51 4.52
C SER A 16 5.29 6.54 3.40
N GLU A 17 4.51 5.49 3.14
CA GLU A 17 4.75 4.52 2.06
C GLU A 17 4.29 5.00 0.67
N GLY A 18 3.71 6.20 0.56
CA GLY A 18 3.23 6.74 -0.71
C GLY A 18 2.09 5.92 -1.35
N LEU A 19 1.33 5.19 -0.53
CA LEU A 19 0.31 4.27 -1.00
C LEU A 19 -0.93 5.03 -1.49
N LYS A 20 -1.38 4.71 -2.70
CA LYS A 20 -2.58 5.33 -3.27
C LYS A 20 -3.84 4.73 -2.64
N ARG A 21 -4.60 5.55 -1.91
CA ARG A 21 -5.88 5.20 -1.27
C ARG A 21 -6.84 4.45 -2.21
N LYS A 22 -6.97 4.92 -3.46
CA LYS A 22 -7.78 4.25 -4.51
C LYS A 22 -7.38 2.78 -4.74
N ARG A 23 -6.08 2.48 -4.74
CA ARG A 23 -5.58 1.11 -4.94
C ARG A 23 -5.86 0.25 -3.73
N LEU A 24 -5.67 0.79 -2.52
CA LEU A 24 -5.98 0.10 -1.27
C LEU A 24 -7.48 -0.22 -1.16
N ALA A 25 -8.36 0.74 -1.47
CA ALA A 25 -9.80 0.53 -1.49
C ALA A 25 -10.20 -0.62 -2.42
N LYS A 26 -9.64 -0.67 -3.64
CA LYS A 26 -9.86 -1.76 -4.59
C LYS A 26 -9.36 -3.11 -4.04
N ARG A 27 -8.18 -3.14 -3.40
CA ARG A 27 -7.60 -4.36 -2.81
C ARG A 27 -8.47 -4.91 -1.67
N LEU A 28 -9.10 -4.02 -0.90
CA LEU A 28 -10.04 -4.35 0.17
C LEU A 28 -11.48 -4.62 -0.33
N GLY A 29 -11.72 -4.57 -1.64
CA GLY A 29 -13.05 -4.83 -2.22
C GLY A 29 -14.11 -3.79 -1.84
N MET A 30 -13.71 -2.54 -1.51
CA MET A 30 -14.63 -1.48 -1.11
C MET A 30 -14.53 -0.22 -1.97
N SER A 31 -15.56 0.62 -1.91
CA SER A 31 -15.57 1.90 -2.62
C SER A 31 -14.56 2.89 -2.00
N GLU A 32 -14.01 3.76 -2.83
CA GLU A 32 -13.04 4.79 -2.41
C GLU A 32 -13.65 5.77 -1.39
N SER A 33 -14.95 6.05 -1.51
CA SER A 33 -15.69 6.86 -0.52
C SER A 33 -15.74 6.16 0.83
N ASN A 34 -16.12 4.86 0.87
CA ASN A 34 -16.20 4.11 2.12
C ASN A 34 -14.83 4.00 2.81
N PHE A 35 -13.78 3.72 2.04
CA PHE A 35 -12.40 3.71 2.52
C PHE A 35 -12.00 5.06 3.13
N SER A 36 -12.33 6.15 2.43
CA SER A 36 -12.05 7.51 2.90
C SER A 36 -12.86 7.87 4.15
N ASP A 37 -14.09 7.39 4.28
CA ASP A 37 -14.92 7.66 5.46
C ASP A 37 -14.33 7.04 6.74
N TYR A 38 -13.70 5.87 6.64
CA TYR A 38 -12.94 5.28 7.75
C TYR A 38 -11.68 6.09 8.08
N LEU A 39 -10.86 6.43 7.08
CA LEU A 39 -9.62 7.20 7.31
C LEU A 39 -9.85 8.63 7.80
N ASN A 40 -11.03 9.20 7.54
CA ASN A 40 -11.42 10.51 8.03
C ASN A 40 -12.17 10.45 9.38
N GLY A 41 -12.38 9.26 9.95
CA GLY A 41 -13.12 9.08 11.19
C GLY A 41 -14.62 9.39 11.09
N LYS A 42 -15.17 9.50 9.88
CA LYS A 42 -16.63 9.66 9.68
C LYS A 42 -17.37 8.36 9.98
N ARG A 43 -16.69 7.22 9.82
CA ARG A 43 -17.18 5.89 10.20
C ARG A 43 -16.27 5.29 11.26
N MET A 44 -16.72 5.30 12.51
CA MET A 44 -16.00 4.70 13.64
C MET A 44 -16.45 3.26 13.95
N ASN A 45 -17.68 2.91 13.60
CA ASN A 45 -18.19 1.55 13.76
C ASN A 45 -17.43 0.62 12.80
N GLY A 46 -16.80 -0.43 13.34
CA GLY A 46 -15.98 -1.38 12.56
C GLY A 46 -14.56 -0.90 12.25
N ILE A 47 -14.06 0.15 12.93
CA ILE A 47 -12.70 0.65 12.70
C ILE A 47 -11.61 -0.40 13.01
N TYR A 48 -11.84 -1.26 14.01
CA TYR A 48 -10.92 -2.35 14.34
C TYR A 48 -10.84 -3.38 13.21
N ASP A 49 -11.99 -3.81 12.69
CA ASP A 49 -12.05 -4.76 11.57
C ASP A 49 -11.43 -4.16 10.31
N PHE A 50 -11.70 -2.87 10.05
CA PHE A 50 -11.09 -2.15 8.94
C PHE A 50 -9.56 -2.08 9.07
N ALA A 51 -9.04 -1.73 10.25
CA ALA A 51 -7.62 -1.67 10.51
C ALA A 51 -6.95 -3.05 10.38
N ALA A 52 -7.59 -4.11 10.89
CA ALA A 52 -7.11 -5.48 10.79
C ALA A 52 -7.04 -5.97 9.33
N HIS A 53 -8.08 -5.72 8.54
CA HIS A 53 -8.08 -6.06 7.11
C HIS A 53 -7.08 -5.23 6.31
N LEU A 54 -6.90 -3.95 6.66
CA LEU A 54 -5.89 -3.11 6.02
C LEU A 54 -4.48 -3.62 6.34
N ALA A 55 -4.21 -4.01 7.58
CA ALA A 55 -2.92 -4.57 7.98
C ALA A 55 -2.63 -5.88 7.24
N GLU A 56 -3.59 -6.79 7.20
CA GLU A 56 -3.49 -8.04 6.44
C GLU A 56 -3.26 -7.79 4.94
N ALA A 57 -4.01 -6.85 4.35
CA ALA A 57 -3.82 -6.45 2.96
C ALA A 57 -2.44 -5.81 2.71
N LEU A 58 -1.74 -5.36 3.74
CA LEU A 58 -0.38 -4.82 3.65
C LEU A 58 0.69 -5.85 4.04
N GLY A 59 0.31 -7.05 4.44
CA GLY A 59 1.23 -8.11 4.86
C GLY A 59 1.71 -8.00 6.31
N HIS A 60 1.00 -7.23 7.13
CA HIS A 60 1.31 -7.04 8.56
C HIS A 60 0.35 -7.83 9.45
N GLU A 61 0.69 -7.98 10.73
CA GLU A 61 -0.20 -8.56 11.73
C GLU A 61 -1.46 -7.69 11.94
N HIS A 62 -2.59 -8.32 12.26
CA HIS A 62 -3.88 -7.64 12.39
C HIS A 62 -3.92 -6.51 13.44
N THR A 63 -3.02 -6.57 14.44
CA THR A 63 -2.89 -5.57 15.50
C THR A 63 -1.95 -4.42 15.15
N PHE A 64 -1.29 -4.44 13.99
CA PHE A 64 -0.23 -3.50 13.62
C PHE A 64 -0.58 -2.03 13.86
N PHE A 65 -1.80 -1.60 13.51
CA PHE A 65 -2.24 -0.21 13.71
C PHE A 65 -2.82 0.08 15.10
N MET A 66 -3.00 -0.94 15.93
CA MET A 66 -3.64 -0.88 17.26
C MET A 66 -2.61 -0.82 18.40
N GLU A 67 -1.33 -0.93 18.08
CA GLU A 67 -0.27 -0.86 19.09
C GLU A 67 -0.11 0.56 19.63
N ASP A 68 -0.13 0.70 20.95
CA ASP A 68 0.03 2.00 21.62
C ASP A 68 1.42 2.63 21.36
N ALA A 69 2.41 1.81 21.00
CA ALA A 69 3.77 2.22 20.67
C ALA A 69 4.05 2.29 19.17
N PHE A 70 3.01 2.50 18.34
CA PHE A 70 3.17 2.62 16.89
C PHE A 70 4.15 3.73 16.52
N HIS A 71 5.36 3.33 16.14
CA HIS A 71 6.41 4.24 15.70
C HIS A 71 6.88 3.82 14.32
N TYR A 72 6.06 4.13 13.31
CA TYR A 72 6.45 3.88 11.94
C TYR A 72 7.41 4.98 11.46
N VAL A 73 8.70 4.64 11.47
CA VAL A 73 9.72 5.35 10.70
C VAL A 73 9.77 4.66 9.36
N SER A 74 9.20 5.28 8.33
CA SER A 74 9.46 4.82 6.96
C SER A 74 10.97 4.91 6.77
N GLU A 75 11.60 3.79 6.44
CA GLU A 75 12.96 3.75 5.91
C GLU A 75 12.93 4.39 4.51
N LYS A 76 12.57 5.67 4.44
CA LYS A 76 12.86 6.50 3.28
C LYS A 76 14.36 6.68 3.29
N GLN A 77 15.01 5.74 2.59
CA GLN A 77 16.17 5.96 1.76
C GLN A 77 16.27 7.44 1.40
N GLU A 78 17.04 8.17 2.22
CA GLU A 78 17.76 9.31 1.73
C GLU A 78 18.54 8.81 0.50
N GLU A 79 18.43 9.52 -0.62
CA GLU A 79 19.29 9.46 -1.83
C GLU A 79 18.78 8.85 -3.16
N HIS A 80 17.73 8.02 -3.26
CA HIS A 80 17.42 7.43 -4.59
C HIS A 80 16.32 8.10 -5.42
N ALA A 81 15.54 9.04 -4.86
CA ALA A 81 14.50 9.74 -5.62
C ALA A 81 15.04 10.69 -6.71
N PHE A 82 16.31 11.12 -6.62
CA PHE A 82 16.93 12.04 -7.58
C PHE A 82 17.58 11.36 -8.80
N LEU A 83 17.76 10.04 -8.80
CA LEU A 83 18.47 9.34 -9.88
C LEU A 83 17.57 8.90 -11.05
N PHE A 84 16.25 8.94 -10.92
CA PHE A 84 15.34 8.49 -11.99
C PHE A 84 14.90 9.60 -12.96
N SER A 85 15.02 10.88 -12.60
CA SER A 85 14.48 12.01 -13.37
C SER A 85 15.53 12.99 -13.90
N ALA A 86 16.81 12.76 -13.61
CA ALA A 86 17.91 13.57 -14.13
C ALA A 86 18.65 12.86 -15.28
N GLY A 87 18.01 12.80 -16.45
CA GLY A 87 18.70 13.01 -17.73
C GLY A 87 19.75 12.03 -18.27
N GLU A 88 19.99 10.86 -17.69
CA GLU A 88 20.84 9.84 -18.33
C GLU A 88 19.98 8.66 -18.83
N MET A 89 20.16 8.30 -20.11
CA MET A 89 19.60 7.08 -20.67
C MET A 89 19.99 5.90 -19.77
N LEU A 90 19.04 5.00 -19.50
CA LEU A 90 19.33 3.75 -18.79
C LEU A 90 20.55 3.08 -19.42
N SER A 91 21.47 2.56 -18.60
CA SER A 91 22.51 1.69 -19.11
C SER A 91 21.89 0.46 -19.80
N GLU A 92 22.60 -0.16 -20.73
CA GLU A 92 22.11 -1.34 -21.47
C GLU A 92 21.61 -2.45 -20.53
N SER A 93 22.32 -2.67 -19.41
CA SER A 93 21.89 -3.60 -18.34
C SER A 93 20.64 -3.13 -17.59
N GLY A 94 20.45 -1.82 -17.43
CA GLY A 94 19.27 -1.24 -16.78
C GLY A 94 18.02 -1.35 -17.64
N GLU A 95 18.17 -1.15 -18.95
CA GLU A 95 17.09 -1.36 -19.93
C GLU A 95 16.68 -2.83 -20.00
N GLU A 96 17.64 -3.75 -20.01
CA GLU A 96 17.36 -5.19 -19.99
C GLU A 96 16.67 -5.63 -18.69
N GLY A 97 17.12 -5.13 -17.53
CA GLY A 97 16.47 -5.39 -16.25
C GLY A 97 15.03 -4.88 -16.19
N LEU A 98 14.76 -3.68 -16.71
CA LEU A 98 13.41 -3.13 -16.80
C LEU A 98 12.52 -3.94 -17.75
N HIS A 99 13.09 -4.40 -18.87
CA HIS A 99 12.39 -5.26 -19.82
C HIS A 99 12.03 -6.63 -19.21
N GLN A 100 12.92 -7.21 -18.40
CA GLN A 100 12.65 -8.45 -17.67
C GLN A 100 11.53 -8.27 -16.62
N LEU A 101 11.52 -7.15 -15.89
CA LEU A 101 10.45 -6.83 -14.95
C LEU A 101 9.09 -6.70 -15.65
N THR A 102 9.06 -6.07 -16.82
CA THR A 102 7.85 -5.97 -17.64
C THR A 102 7.31 -7.35 -18.02
N LYS A 103 8.19 -8.24 -18.49
CA LYS A 103 7.82 -9.63 -18.83
C LYS A 103 7.25 -10.40 -17.64
N LEU A 104 7.82 -10.22 -16.44
CA LEU A 104 7.32 -10.85 -15.23
C LEU A 104 5.92 -10.34 -14.86
N CYS A 105 5.68 -9.03 -14.97
CA CYS A 105 4.36 -8.44 -14.76
C CYS A 105 3.34 -8.99 -15.75
N ASP A 106 3.69 -9.08 -17.03
CA ASP A 106 2.82 -9.65 -18.07
C ASP A 106 2.49 -11.12 -17.79
N LEU A 107 3.48 -11.89 -17.34
CA LEU A 107 3.31 -13.30 -16.99
C LEU A 107 2.37 -13.45 -15.78
N ILE A 108 2.54 -12.65 -14.73
CA ILE A 108 1.63 -12.64 -13.57
C ILE A 108 0.21 -12.28 -14.01
N GLU A 109 0.03 -11.32 -14.92
CA GLU A 109 -1.28 -10.94 -15.44
C GLU A 109 -1.95 -12.08 -16.22
N ILE A 110 -1.19 -12.81 -17.04
CA ILE A 110 -1.70 -13.96 -17.79
C ILE A 110 -2.16 -15.07 -16.84
N TYR A 111 -1.33 -15.41 -15.85
CA TYR A 111 -1.65 -16.50 -14.92
C TYR A 111 -2.77 -16.13 -13.95
N SER A 112 -2.84 -14.89 -13.48
CA SER A 112 -3.95 -14.41 -12.63
C SER A 112 -5.30 -14.34 -13.36
N ARG A 113 -5.30 -14.20 -14.69
CA ARG A 113 -6.52 -14.30 -15.51
C ARG A 113 -6.92 -15.75 -15.83
N GLY A 114 -5.96 -16.68 -15.82
CA GLY A 114 -6.19 -18.11 -16.09
C GLY A 114 -6.95 -18.86 -14.98
N GLU A 115 -6.93 -18.38 -13.75
CA GLU A 115 -7.61 -19.01 -12.60
C GLU A 115 -9.11 -18.71 -12.52
N SER A 116 -9.67 -17.88 -13.41
CA SER A 116 -11.11 -17.55 -13.43
C SER A 116 -11.98 -18.54 -14.22
N HIS A 117 -11.41 -19.64 -14.72
CA HIS A 117 -12.14 -20.71 -15.41
C HIS A 117 -11.67 -22.10 -14.94
N ALA A 118 -11.98 -22.43 -13.69
CA ALA A 118 -12.01 -23.81 -13.18
C ALA A 118 -13.20 -23.98 -12.23
#